data_AF-A0AAQ4DYX6-F1
#
_entry.id   AF-A0AAQ4DYX6-F1
#
_cell.length_a   1.000
_cell.length_b   1.000
_cell.length_c   1.000
_cell.angle_alpha   90.00
_cell.angle_beta   90.00
_cell.angle_gamma   90.00
#
_symmetry.space_group_name_H-M   'P 1'
#
loop_
_entity.id
_entity.type
_entity.pdbx_description
1 polymer ?
#
loop_
_entity_poly.entity_id
_entity_poly.type
_entity_poly.pdbx_seq_one_letter_code
_entity_poly.pdbx_strand_id
1 'polypeptide(L)'
;MMEWQAALEGMNGSGEYHRRWKKMKFMPASDSAIYRSYETRMTIFRMFSDKVGSKREALPQFSLGAASVYTSFASDLTQLLNEHIKTNLNFTKDDVMTFEDAHLLEVVNAAFARFNNAELLQHVLWLFIDVYGPIADPTLLIPPGNGQESNKTWLRYCSFQVESSYYLLVNALFVISHLTPVERQFISELTGTIHLKAVQLIRDANWLEWRSKSMAIAKLEGLQTVLWPRHEFLTEDSLSDIYRSFPDNASSFSDYWLRTRQALRNYTAQNPQLTSELLGAPGGYDQIISYVHVLNTEFVSMAALASPLFYESGTQAMLYGGLGYQYARQLVRALDSTGVTVDAYGSIVPQWLSGSSAADYWKRVKCLGAVDEDIFPDLPALELAYLAYISATQMQGPKLFPSKTEEQVFFMTACLGMCKHQRGRSEKSCNKALVAFRPFAEAFQCDSSSEMRFPEKCPFFR
;
A
#
# COMPACT_ATOMS: atom_id res chain seq x y z
N MET A 1 36.36 3.68 9.71
CA MET A 1 36.18 5.12 10.01
C MET A 1 37.30 6.00 9.47
N MET A 2 38.59 5.63 9.57
CA MET A 2 39.68 6.46 9.03
C MET A 2 39.72 6.55 7.49
N GLU A 3 39.29 5.52 6.77
CA GLU A 3 39.17 5.58 5.29
C GLU A 3 37.98 6.44 4.80
N TRP A 4 37.01 6.72 5.67
CA TRP A 4 35.84 7.54 5.35
C TRP A 4 36.12 9.05 5.43
N GLN A 5 37.03 9.49 6.31
CA GLN A 5 37.45 10.89 6.39
C GLN A 5 38.24 11.33 5.15
N ALA A 6 39.07 10.45 4.59
CA ALA A 6 39.84 10.74 3.37
C ALA A 6 38.94 10.93 2.13
N ALA A 7 37.81 10.23 2.04
CA ALA A 7 36.84 10.38 0.95
C ALA A 7 36.08 11.72 1.01
N LEU A 8 35.80 12.22 2.22
CA LEU A 8 35.13 13.51 2.42
C LEU A 8 36.05 14.70 2.12
N GLU A 9 37.35 14.60 2.43
CA GLU A 9 38.33 15.65 2.13
C GLU A 9 38.61 15.78 0.62
N GLY A 10 38.52 14.69 -0.13
CA GLY A 10 38.67 14.69 -1.60
C GLY A 10 37.53 15.38 -2.37
N MET A 11 36.35 15.55 -1.76
CA MET A 11 35.18 16.16 -2.39
C MET A 11 35.15 17.70 -2.31
N ASN A 12 35.99 18.32 -1.47
CA ASN A 12 36.04 19.78 -1.30
C ASN A 12 36.74 20.54 -2.45
N GLY A 13 37.31 19.83 -3.44
CA GLY A 13 38.32 20.39 -4.35
C GLY A 13 37.88 20.82 -5.76
N SER A 14 36.62 20.68 -6.20
CA SER A 14 36.29 21.01 -7.60
C SER A 14 34.96 21.76 -7.79
N GLY A 15 35.05 23.09 -7.87
CA GLY A 15 33.97 24.00 -8.29
C GLY A 15 33.45 23.76 -9.72
N GLU A 16 34.00 22.79 -10.45
CA GLU A 16 33.54 22.34 -11.75
C GLU A 16 32.39 21.32 -11.65
N TYR A 17 32.33 20.53 -10.57
CA TYR A 17 31.25 19.55 -10.33
C TYR A 17 29.89 20.24 -10.17
N HIS A 18 29.83 21.37 -9.47
CA HIS A 18 28.59 22.12 -9.23
C HIS A 18 27.95 22.68 -10.53
N ARG A 19 28.71 22.88 -11.63
CA ARG A 19 28.16 23.40 -12.90
C ARG A 19 27.54 22.33 -13.80
N ARG A 20 28.04 21.09 -13.75
CA ARG A 20 27.47 19.98 -14.54
C ARG A 20 26.10 19.52 -14.00
N TRP A 21 25.93 19.59 -12.68
CA TRP A 21 24.69 19.16 -12.00
C TRP A 21 23.55 20.19 -12.06
N LYS A 22 23.83 21.50 -12.22
CA LYS A 22 22.79 22.54 -12.43
C LYS A 22 21.97 22.40 -13.72
N LYS A 23 22.38 21.55 -14.67
CA LYS A 23 21.62 21.29 -15.91
C LYS A 23 20.56 20.19 -15.76
N MET A 24 20.57 19.42 -14.66
CA MET A 24 19.43 18.55 -14.32
C MET A 24 18.45 19.37 -13.50
N LYS A 25 17.29 19.71 -14.09
CA LYS A 25 16.18 20.34 -13.37
C LYS A 25 15.63 19.36 -12.33
N PHE A 26 16.16 19.38 -11.11
CA PHE A 26 15.53 18.74 -9.97
C PHE A 26 14.53 19.71 -9.34
N MET A 27 13.29 19.23 -9.12
CA MET A 27 12.23 19.97 -8.44
C MET A 27 12.65 20.33 -7.01
N PRO A 28 12.26 21.51 -6.49
CA PRO A 28 12.63 21.95 -5.15
C PRO A 28 12.06 21.01 -4.07
N ALA A 29 12.87 20.76 -3.04
CA ALA A 29 12.50 20.01 -1.86
C ALA A 29 11.43 20.76 -1.04
N SER A 30 10.18 20.34 -1.19
CA SER A 30 9.06 20.66 -0.28
C SER A 30 8.37 19.37 0.08
N ASP A 31 8.05 19.15 1.38
CA ASP A 31 7.29 18.04 2.01
C ASP A 31 7.58 16.58 1.57
N SER A 32 8.47 16.39 0.62
CA SER A 32 8.66 15.18 -0.19
C SER A 32 9.85 14.37 0.25
N ALA A 33 10.69 14.86 1.16
CA ALA A 33 11.79 14.07 1.73
C ALA A 33 11.26 13.04 2.73
N ILE A 34 10.31 13.44 3.58
CA ILE A 34 9.62 12.53 4.49
C ILE A 34 8.84 11.49 3.66
N TYR A 35 8.03 11.93 2.68
CA TYR A 35 7.35 11.03 1.73
C TYR A 35 8.31 10.14 0.91
N ARG A 36 9.50 10.63 0.53
CA ARG A 36 10.50 9.83 -0.19
C ARG A 36 11.07 8.71 0.68
N SER A 37 11.20 8.85 1.99
CA SER A 37 11.59 7.71 2.85
C SER A 37 10.47 6.68 3.01
N TYR A 38 9.18 7.07 2.98
CA TYR A 38 8.04 6.13 2.87
C TYR A 38 8.10 5.40 1.54
N GLU A 39 8.26 6.18 0.47
CA GLU A 39 8.38 5.65 -0.87
C GLU A 39 9.60 4.74 -0.98
N THR A 40 10.73 4.97 -0.30
CA THR A 40 11.91 4.10 -0.43
C THR A 40 11.67 2.63 -0.03
N ARG A 41 10.66 2.33 0.82
CA ARG A 41 10.21 0.94 1.04
C ARG A 41 9.57 0.30 -0.22
N MET A 42 9.12 1.11 -1.18
CA MET A 42 8.48 0.73 -2.46
C MET A 42 9.13 1.34 -3.75
N THR A 43 10.09 2.28 -3.66
CA THR A 43 10.36 3.27 -4.74
C THR A 43 11.74 3.19 -5.36
N ILE A 44 12.70 2.44 -4.80
CA ILE A 44 13.87 2.05 -5.62
C ILE A 44 13.40 1.31 -6.89
N PHE A 45 12.16 0.81 -6.89
CA PHE A 45 11.54 0.09 -7.98
C PHE A 45 10.45 0.86 -8.76
N ARG A 46 9.84 1.93 -8.22
CA ARG A 46 8.80 2.71 -8.93
C ARG A 46 9.30 3.74 -9.92
N MET A 47 10.48 4.33 -9.74
CA MET A 47 10.93 5.46 -10.59
C MET A 47 11.18 5.11 -12.07
N PHE A 48 11.14 3.83 -12.46
CA PHE A 48 11.28 3.39 -13.84
C PHE A 48 9.98 2.86 -14.49
N SER A 49 8.88 2.73 -13.74
CA SER A 49 7.61 2.14 -14.23
C SER A 49 6.68 3.16 -14.90
N ASP A 50 6.76 4.44 -14.53
CA ASP A 50 5.76 5.47 -14.88
C ASP A 50 5.76 5.95 -16.35
N LYS A 51 6.48 5.29 -17.27
CA LYS A 51 6.57 5.77 -18.67
C LYS A 51 6.30 4.79 -19.79
N VAL A 52 6.01 3.52 -19.52
CA VAL A 52 5.76 2.58 -20.62
C VAL A 52 4.66 1.62 -20.23
N GLY A 53 3.55 1.67 -20.98
CA GLY A 53 2.47 0.69 -20.88
C GLY A 53 2.99 -0.71 -21.13
N SER A 54 3.34 -1.43 -20.06
CA SER A 54 3.65 -2.84 -20.14
C SER A 54 2.34 -3.63 -20.00
N LYS A 55 2.15 -4.59 -20.90
CA LYS A 55 1.16 -5.65 -20.73
C LYS A 55 1.52 -6.37 -19.44
N ARG A 56 0.73 -6.17 -18.39
CA ARG A 56 0.90 -6.83 -17.09
C ARG A 56 0.45 -8.28 -17.21
N GLU A 57 1.38 -9.14 -17.61
CA GLU A 57 1.28 -10.60 -17.46
C GLU A 57 1.47 -11.00 -15.98
N ALA A 58 1.11 -12.24 -15.63
CA ALA A 58 1.16 -12.75 -14.25
C ALA A 58 2.54 -12.58 -13.61
N LEU A 59 2.58 -12.44 -12.28
CA LEU A 59 3.83 -12.30 -11.52
C LEU A 59 4.77 -13.48 -11.83
N PRO A 60 5.95 -13.23 -12.42
CA PRO A 60 6.84 -14.31 -12.80
C PRO A 60 7.48 -14.97 -11.58
N GLN A 61 7.49 -16.30 -11.59
CA GLN A 61 8.16 -17.14 -10.58
C GLN A 61 9.32 -17.89 -11.22
N PHE A 62 10.49 -17.83 -10.58
CA PHE A 62 11.67 -18.56 -10.99
C PHE A 62 12.32 -19.22 -9.77
N SER A 63 12.93 -20.38 -9.94
CA SER A 63 13.88 -20.85 -8.93
C SER A 63 15.05 -19.87 -8.83
N LEU A 64 15.70 -19.74 -7.68
CA LEU A 64 16.86 -18.87 -7.50
C LEU A 64 17.96 -19.18 -8.52
N GLY A 65 18.14 -20.47 -8.86
CA GLY A 65 19.02 -20.90 -9.94
C GLY A 65 18.62 -20.35 -11.30
N ALA A 66 17.34 -20.40 -11.68
CA ALA A 66 16.84 -19.87 -12.94
C ALA A 66 16.83 -18.33 -12.98
N ALA A 67 16.58 -17.67 -11.84
CA ALA A 67 16.59 -16.23 -11.71
C ALA A 67 17.98 -15.61 -11.95
N SER A 68 19.05 -16.39 -11.75
CA SER A 68 20.44 -15.94 -12.01
C SER A 68 20.67 -15.43 -13.44
N VAL A 69 19.88 -15.91 -14.41
CA VAL A 69 19.91 -15.44 -15.81
C VAL A 69 19.47 -13.96 -15.93
N TYR A 70 18.59 -13.53 -15.02
CA TYR A 70 18.09 -12.16 -14.91
C TYR A 70 18.85 -11.32 -13.87
N THR A 71 19.96 -11.81 -13.32
CA THR A 71 20.77 -11.05 -12.36
C THR A 71 22.24 -11.16 -12.71
N SER A 72 22.62 -10.77 -13.93
CA SER A 72 24.03 -10.84 -14.38
C SER A 72 24.98 -9.97 -13.54
N PHE A 73 24.44 -9.04 -12.75
CA PHE A 73 25.19 -8.24 -11.77
C PHE A 73 25.58 -9.01 -10.50
N ALA A 74 24.92 -10.14 -10.20
CA ALA A 74 25.22 -10.99 -9.07
C ALA A 74 25.72 -12.35 -9.59
N SER A 75 26.98 -12.70 -9.28
CA SER A 75 27.55 -13.98 -9.70
C SER A 75 26.78 -15.18 -9.12
N ASP A 76 26.15 -15.01 -7.97
CA ASP A 76 25.21 -15.96 -7.38
C ASP A 76 24.17 -15.22 -6.51
N LEU A 77 22.93 -15.15 -7.00
CA LEU A 77 21.81 -14.54 -6.25
C LEU A 77 21.54 -15.27 -4.93
N THR A 78 21.75 -16.59 -4.90
CA THR A 78 21.59 -17.42 -3.69
C THR A 78 22.60 -17.00 -2.63
N GLN A 79 23.85 -16.80 -3.03
CA GLN A 79 24.90 -16.33 -2.12
C GLN A 79 24.58 -14.93 -1.58
N LEU A 80 24.16 -14.01 -2.46
CA LEU A 80 23.78 -12.66 -2.07
C LEU A 80 22.66 -12.68 -1.01
N LEU A 81 21.63 -13.51 -1.19
CA LEU A 81 20.51 -13.62 -0.26
C LEU A 81 20.96 -14.21 1.09
N ASN A 82 21.75 -15.28 1.07
CA ASN A 82 22.29 -15.90 2.28
C ASN A 82 23.20 -14.93 3.06
N GLU A 83 24.06 -14.17 2.37
CA GLU A 83 24.92 -13.15 2.97
C GLU A 83 24.13 -11.94 3.48
N HIS A 84 23.07 -11.56 2.78
CA HIS A 84 22.24 -10.45 3.19
C HIS A 84 21.46 -10.82 4.44
N ILE A 85 20.70 -11.92 4.39
CA ILE A 85 19.71 -12.28 5.41
C ILE A 85 20.37 -12.75 6.71
N LYS A 86 21.61 -13.30 6.69
CA LYS A 86 22.40 -13.71 7.88
C LYS A 86 21.58 -14.36 9.00
N THR A 87 20.72 -15.31 8.63
CA THR A 87 19.90 -16.05 9.61
C THR A 87 20.10 -17.55 9.45
N ASN A 88 19.36 -18.34 10.22
CA ASN A 88 19.35 -19.80 10.08
C ASN A 88 18.62 -20.27 8.80
N LEU A 89 18.06 -19.35 8.00
CA LEU A 89 17.49 -19.65 6.70
C LEU A 89 18.62 -19.81 5.68
N ASN A 90 18.74 -21.01 5.10
CA ASN A 90 19.73 -21.33 4.09
C ASN A 90 19.03 -21.50 2.74
N PHE A 91 19.07 -20.45 1.92
CA PHE A 91 18.50 -20.49 0.58
C PHE A 91 19.33 -21.39 -0.33
N THR A 92 18.64 -22.16 -1.15
CA THR A 92 19.16 -23.09 -2.14
C THR A 92 18.73 -22.64 -3.54
N LYS A 93 19.38 -23.18 -4.57
CA LYS A 93 19.04 -22.84 -5.95
C LYS A 93 17.64 -23.29 -6.37
N ASP A 94 17.05 -24.21 -5.63
CA ASP A 94 15.72 -24.76 -5.91
C ASP A 94 14.60 -23.93 -5.26
N ASP A 95 14.94 -23.03 -4.33
CA ASP A 95 13.95 -22.14 -3.72
C ASP A 95 13.34 -21.21 -4.76
N VAL A 96 12.03 -21.02 -4.68
CA VAL A 96 11.27 -20.22 -5.65
C VAL A 96 11.15 -18.78 -5.17
N MET A 97 11.51 -17.85 -6.05
CA MET A 97 11.33 -16.42 -5.85
C MET A 97 10.23 -15.90 -6.78
N THR A 98 9.36 -15.07 -6.22
CA THR A 98 8.34 -14.33 -6.97
C THR A 98 8.84 -12.91 -7.19
N PHE A 99 8.78 -12.42 -8.42
CA PHE A 99 9.18 -11.06 -8.76
C PHE A 99 7.94 -10.21 -9.01
N GLU A 100 7.87 -9.05 -8.37
CA GLU A 100 6.78 -8.08 -8.59
C GLU A 100 6.85 -7.46 -9.99
N ASP A 101 8.07 -7.26 -10.51
CA ASP A 101 8.33 -6.69 -11.82
C ASP A 101 9.61 -7.30 -12.41
N ALA A 102 9.47 -8.22 -13.38
CA ALA A 102 10.64 -8.80 -14.06
C ALA A 102 11.35 -7.81 -14.99
N HIS A 103 10.63 -6.84 -15.56
CA HIS A 103 11.23 -5.83 -16.43
C HIS A 103 12.23 -4.98 -15.64
N LEU A 104 11.94 -4.74 -14.38
CA LEU A 104 12.82 -4.01 -13.49
C LEU A 104 14.16 -4.70 -13.25
N LEU A 105 14.19 -6.03 -13.20
CA LEU A 105 15.46 -6.77 -13.17
C LEU A 105 16.27 -6.55 -14.45
N GLU A 106 15.60 -6.50 -15.60
CA GLU A 106 16.26 -6.20 -16.89
C GLU A 106 16.85 -4.80 -16.88
N VAL A 107 16.11 -3.81 -16.36
CA VAL A 107 16.58 -2.42 -16.22
C VAL A 107 17.77 -2.34 -15.27
N VAL A 108 17.73 -3.05 -14.14
CA VAL A 108 18.85 -3.13 -13.19
C VAL A 108 20.07 -3.75 -13.86
N ASN A 109 19.93 -4.90 -14.54
CA ASN A 109 21.02 -5.50 -15.31
C ASN A 109 21.61 -4.54 -16.33
N ALA A 110 20.76 -3.83 -17.08
CA ALA A 110 21.20 -2.86 -18.07
C ALA A 110 21.99 -1.71 -17.44
N ALA A 111 21.60 -1.26 -16.23
CA ALA A 111 22.35 -0.27 -15.48
C ALA A 111 23.74 -0.80 -15.05
N PHE A 112 23.80 -2.01 -14.48
CA PHE A 112 25.08 -2.64 -14.08
C PHE A 112 26.01 -2.92 -15.27
N ALA A 113 25.47 -3.22 -16.45
CA ALA A 113 26.25 -3.38 -17.68
C ALA A 113 26.76 -2.04 -18.24
N ARG A 114 26.07 -0.93 -17.94
CA ARG A 114 26.35 0.40 -18.51
C ARG A 114 27.32 1.22 -17.67
N PHE A 115 27.24 1.14 -16.35
CA PHE A 115 28.01 1.96 -15.43
C PHE A 115 29.13 1.15 -14.78
N ASN A 116 30.28 1.77 -14.52
CA ASN A 116 31.36 1.10 -13.82
C ASN A 116 31.12 1.04 -12.30
N ASN A 117 31.90 0.22 -11.59
CA ASN A 117 31.75 0.02 -10.14
C ASN A 117 31.85 1.31 -9.32
N ALA A 118 32.67 2.28 -9.74
CA ALA A 118 32.81 3.55 -9.01
C ALA A 118 31.57 4.43 -9.18
N GLU A 119 31.00 4.49 -10.39
CA GLU A 119 29.75 5.22 -10.67
C GLU A 119 28.56 4.59 -9.92
N LEU A 120 28.46 3.26 -9.95
CA LEU A 120 27.43 2.53 -9.21
C LEU A 120 27.57 2.75 -7.70
N LEU A 121 28.79 2.68 -7.17
CA LEU A 121 29.05 2.92 -5.75
C LEU A 121 28.68 4.36 -5.35
N GLN A 122 29.02 5.36 -6.18
CA GLN A 122 28.62 6.75 -5.94
C GLN A 122 27.10 6.90 -5.89
N HIS A 123 26.38 6.20 -6.78
CA HIS A 123 24.93 6.22 -6.78
C HIS A 123 24.35 5.57 -5.51
N VAL A 124 24.84 4.40 -5.12
CA VAL A 124 24.44 3.71 -3.88
C VAL A 124 24.75 4.56 -2.64
N LEU A 125 25.91 5.22 -2.60
CA LEU A 125 26.29 6.13 -1.52
C LEU A 125 25.36 7.33 -1.44
N TRP A 126 24.99 7.91 -2.58
CA TRP A 126 24.03 9.02 -2.59
C TRP A 126 22.65 8.57 -2.08
N LEU A 127 22.16 7.42 -2.51
CA LEU A 127 20.92 6.83 -1.99
C LEU A 127 21.00 6.59 -0.47
N PHE A 128 22.14 6.10 0.02
CA PHE A 128 22.37 5.90 1.45
C PHE A 128 22.32 7.23 2.22
N ILE A 129 22.97 8.28 1.71
CA ILE A 129 22.97 9.61 2.32
C ILE A 129 21.57 10.24 2.29
N ASP A 130 20.86 10.14 1.17
CA ASP A 130 19.51 10.71 1.03
C ASP A 130 18.51 10.06 2.02
N VAL A 131 18.60 8.74 2.20
CA VAL A 131 17.69 7.97 3.05
C VAL A 131 18.07 8.05 4.54
N TYR A 132 19.36 7.88 4.86
CA TYR A 132 19.83 7.72 6.24
C TYR A 132 20.62 8.91 6.78
N GLY A 133 21.09 9.81 5.93
CA GLY A 133 21.73 11.07 6.35
C GLY A 133 20.92 11.82 7.41
N PRO A 134 19.59 11.98 7.23
CA PRO A 134 18.69 12.55 8.24
C PRO A 134 18.74 11.97 9.66
N ILE A 135 19.12 10.69 9.80
CA ILE A 135 19.26 10.01 11.10
C ILE A 135 20.52 10.50 11.83
N ALA A 136 21.57 10.77 11.06
CA ALA A 136 22.85 11.25 11.57
C ALA A 136 22.86 12.78 11.74
N ASP A 137 22.26 13.50 10.79
CA ASP A 137 22.16 14.96 10.79
C ASP A 137 20.77 15.41 10.30
N PRO A 138 19.90 15.87 11.22
CA PRO A 138 18.57 16.36 10.90
C PRO A 138 18.55 17.57 9.96
N THR A 139 19.64 18.35 9.90
CA THR A 139 19.73 19.52 9.02
C THR A 139 19.65 19.13 7.54
N LEU A 140 19.93 17.87 7.20
CA LEU A 140 19.77 17.33 5.85
C LEU A 140 18.29 17.23 5.40
N LEU A 141 17.33 17.19 6.34
CA LEU A 141 15.89 17.22 6.04
C LEU A 141 15.31 18.64 5.98
N ILE A 142 15.95 19.56 6.69
CA ILE A 142 15.37 20.87 7.02
C ILE A 142 15.92 21.88 6.02
N PRO A 143 15.15 22.33 5.01
CA PRO A 143 15.57 23.46 4.22
C PRO A 143 15.79 24.67 5.15
N PRO A 144 16.78 25.54 4.87
CA PRO A 144 17.00 26.74 5.68
C PRO A 144 15.71 27.57 5.70
N GLY A 145 15.07 27.67 6.86
CA GLY A 145 13.73 28.22 7.04
C GLY A 145 13.50 28.72 8.47
N ASN A 146 12.28 29.17 8.78
CA ASN A 146 11.96 29.63 10.13
C ASN A 146 12.06 28.47 11.14
N GLY A 147 12.58 28.72 12.34
CA GLY A 147 12.85 27.65 13.32
C GLY A 147 11.61 26.87 13.79
N GLN A 148 10.41 27.39 13.58
CA GLN A 148 9.15 26.73 13.95
C GLN A 148 8.75 25.64 12.95
N GLU A 149 8.92 25.86 11.64
CA GLU A 149 8.71 24.84 10.61
C GLU A 149 9.75 23.73 10.71
N SER A 150 11.01 24.08 10.98
CA SER A 150 12.08 23.13 11.23
C SER A 150 11.74 22.16 12.38
N ASN A 151 11.23 22.67 13.50
CA ASN A 151 10.85 21.85 14.66
C ASN A 151 9.68 20.91 14.36
N LYS A 152 8.67 21.34 13.60
CA LYS A 152 7.54 20.49 13.21
C LYS A 152 7.98 19.35 12.28
N THR A 153 8.83 19.66 11.30
CA THR A 153 9.41 18.67 10.39
C THR A 153 10.22 17.62 11.15
N TRP A 154 11.03 18.07 12.12
CA TRP A 154 11.79 17.19 13.00
C TRP A 154 10.90 16.26 13.82
N LEU A 155 9.89 16.78 14.51
CA LEU A 155 8.97 15.98 15.31
C LEU A 155 8.24 14.92 14.47
N ARG A 156 7.81 15.28 13.26
CA ARG A 156 7.19 14.33 12.31
C ARG A 156 8.16 13.21 11.93
N TYR A 157 9.42 13.55 11.65
CA TYR A 157 10.44 12.57 11.33
C TYR A 157 10.73 11.63 12.51
N CYS A 158 10.90 12.15 13.72
CA CYS A 158 11.07 11.33 14.93
C CYS A 158 9.89 10.40 15.16
N SER A 159 8.66 10.93 15.07
CA SER A 159 7.43 10.14 15.20
C SER A 159 7.40 9.00 14.19
N PHE A 160 7.75 9.29 12.93
CA PHE A 160 7.85 8.28 11.89
C PHE A 160 8.91 7.21 12.18
N GLN A 161 10.09 7.60 12.68
CA GLN A 161 11.13 6.61 13.01
C GLN A 161 10.69 5.66 14.13
N VAL A 162 10.03 6.20 15.17
CA VAL A 162 9.44 5.40 16.25
C VAL A 162 8.36 4.48 15.69
N GLU A 163 7.40 5.01 14.93
CA GLU A 163 6.35 4.20 14.32
C GLU A 163 6.94 3.11 13.42
N SER A 164 7.92 3.42 12.57
CA SER A 164 8.52 2.45 11.63
C SER A 164 9.17 1.21 12.28
N SER A 165 9.49 1.30 13.57
CA SER A 165 10.20 0.26 14.34
C SER A 165 9.34 -0.33 15.46
N TYR A 166 8.42 0.47 16.02
CA TYR A 166 7.55 0.11 17.14
C TYR A 166 6.06 0.16 16.73
N TYR A 167 5.73 0.09 15.43
CA TYR A 167 4.35 0.25 14.95
C TYR A 167 3.37 -0.70 15.64
N LEU A 168 3.75 -1.97 15.86
CA LEU A 168 2.89 -2.93 16.54
C LEU A 168 2.59 -2.47 17.97
N LEU A 169 3.62 -2.10 18.74
CA LEU A 169 3.47 -1.57 20.10
C LEU A 169 2.58 -0.32 20.13
N VAL A 170 2.87 0.66 19.27
CA VAL A 170 2.12 1.93 19.22
C VAL A 170 0.65 1.67 18.91
N ASN A 171 0.34 0.80 17.93
CA ASN A 171 -1.03 0.45 17.58
C ASN A 171 -1.70 -0.40 18.66
N ALA A 172 -0.99 -1.34 19.31
CA ALA A 172 -1.54 -2.15 20.39
C ALA A 172 -1.94 -1.29 21.59
N LEU A 173 -1.08 -0.37 22.03
CA LEU A 173 -1.37 0.58 23.11
C LEU A 173 -2.56 1.48 22.76
N PHE A 174 -2.67 1.91 21.50
CA PHE A 174 -3.82 2.67 21.03
C PHE A 174 -5.12 1.86 21.10
N VAL A 175 -5.13 0.61 20.60
CA VAL A 175 -6.29 -0.30 20.66
C VAL A 175 -6.74 -0.51 22.10
N ILE A 176 -5.83 -0.88 22.99
CA ILE A 176 -6.13 -1.18 24.40
C ILE A 176 -6.81 0.01 25.07
N SER A 177 -6.44 1.24 24.68
CA SER A 177 -6.92 2.46 25.32
C SER A 177 -8.20 3.04 24.69
N HIS A 178 -8.47 2.79 23.40
CA HIS A 178 -9.50 3.51 22.66
C HIS A 178 -10.57 2.63 22.00
N LEU A 179 -10.30 1.35 21.70
CA LEU A 179 -11.27 0.53 20.98
C LEU A 179 -12.31 -0.05 21.94
N THR A 180 -13.58 0.33 21.72
CA THR A 180 -14.69 -0.25 22.46
C THR A 180 -15.18 -1.57 21.83
N PRO A 181 -15.80 -2.47 22.62
CA PRO A 181 -16.43 -3.68 22.07
C PRO A 181 -17.52 -3.38 21.04
N VAL A 182 -18.24 -2.26 21.20
CA VAL A 182 -19.33 -1.83 20.31
C VAL A 182 -18.77 -1.44 18.94
N GLU A 183 -17.71 -0.62 18.89
CA GLU A 183 -17.04 -0.26 17.64
C GLU A 183 -16.50 -1.52 16.93
N ARG A 184 -15.88 -2.43 17.69
CA ARG A 184 -15.36 -3.70 17.14
C ARG A 184 -16.46 -4.52 16.47
N GLN A 185 -17.59 -4.68 17.14
CA GLN A 185 -18.74 -5.41 16.60
C GLN A 185 -19.28 -4.73 15.34
N PHE A 186 -19.47 -3.41 15.39
CA PHE A 186 -19.97 -2.64 14.25
C PHE A 186 -19.10 -2.80 13.00
N ILE A 187 -17.76 -2.70 13.16
CA ILE A 187 -16.84 -2.86 12.02
C ILE A 187 -16.96 -4.26 11.45
N SER A 188 -17.06 -5.29 12.30
CA SER A 188 -17.24 -6.68 11.86
C SER A 188 -18.53 -6.87 11.06
N GLU A 189 -19.62 -6.21 11.45
CA GLU A 189 -20.91 -6.27 10.73
C GLU A 189 -20.84 -5.52 9.39
N LEU A 190 -20.24 -4.33 9.37
CA LEU A 190 -20.07 -3.52 8.17
C LEU A 190 -19.19 -4.22 7.14
N THR A 191 -18.00 -4.69 7.55
CA THR A 191 -17.07 -5.40 6.65
C THR A 191 -17.66 -6.73 6.20
N GLY A 192 -18.30 -7.48 7.12
CA GLY A 192 -19.01 -8.71 6.80
C GLY A 192 -20.11 -8.52 5.76
N THR A 193 -20.89 -7.43 5.86
CA THR A 193 -21.95 -7.12 4.88
C THR A 193 -21.36 -6.83 3.49
N ILE A 194 -20.29 -6.05 3.42
CA ILE A 194 -19.61 -5.73 2.16
C ILE A 194 -19.00 -6.99 1.55
N HIS A 195 -18.38 -7.83 2.39
CA HIS A 195 -17.79 -9.10 1.99
C HIS A 195 -18.82 -10.06 1.39
N LEU A 196 -19.93 -10.28 2.09
CA LEU A 196 -21.05 -11.09 1.59
C LEU A 196 -21.59 -10.52 0.27
N LYS A 197 -21.65 -9.19 0.14
CA LYS A 197 -22.10 -8.55 -1.10
C LYS A 197 -21.14 -8.80 -2.26
N ALA A 198 -19.83 -8.79 -2.02
CA ALA A 198 -18.83 -9.10 -3.04
C ALA A 198 -18.98 -10.53 -3.55
N VAL A 199 -19.13 -11.50 -2.63
CA VAL A 199 -19.37 -12.91 -2.97
C VAL A 199 -20.66 -13.06 -3.79
N GLN A 200 -21.73 -12.39 -3.39
CA GLN A 200 -23.00 -12.41 -4.13
C GLN A 200 -22.83 -11.86 -5.56
N LEU A 201 -22.14 -10.72 -5.73
CA LEU A 201 -21.92 -10.12 -7.04
C LEU A 201 -21.14 -11.03 -7.99
N ILE A 202 -20.14 -11.76 -7.48
CA ILE A 202 -19.40 -12.75 -8.28
C ILE A 202 -20.26 -13.97 -8.60
N ARG A 203 -21.10 -14.44 -7.67
CA ARG A 203 -22.06 -15.52 -7.92
C ARG A 203 -23.00 -15.16 -9.08
N ASP A 204 -23.49 -13.92 -9.09
CA ASP A 204 -24.46 -13.41 -10.06
C ASP A 204 -23.82 -12.96 -11.40
N ALA A 205 -22.49 -12.83 -11.45
CA ALA A 205 -21.76 -12.41 -12.65
C ALA A 205 -21.99 -13.39 -13.82
N ASN A 206 -22.60 -12.92 -14.90
CA ASN A 206 -22.92 -13.72 -16.09
C ASN A 206 -21.71 -13.97 -17.01
N TRP A 207 -20.65 -13.17 -16.86
CA TRP A 207 -19.44 -13.20 -17.68
C TRP A 207 -18.36 -14.15 -17.13
N LEU A 208 -18.55 -14.67 -15.92
CA LEU A 208 -17.68 -15.68 -15.32
C LEU A 208 -18.24 -17.09 -15.57
N GLU A 209 -17.45 -17.91 -16.25
CA GLU A 209 -17.67 -19.34 -16.39
C GLU A 209 -17.51 -20.02 -15.02
N TRP A 210 -18.11 -21.22 -14.89
CA TRP A 210 -18.22 -21.91 -13.60
C TRP A 210 -16.87 -22.08 -12.87
N ARG A 211 -15.78 -22.37 -13.60
CA ARG A 211 -14.44 -22.57 -13.02
C ARG A 211 -13.87 -21.26 -12.46
N SER A 212 -13.79 -20.21 -13.29
CA SER A 212 -13.33 -18.88 -12.90
C SER A 212 -14.16 -18.29 -11.76
N LYS A 213 -15.49 -18.49 -11.82
CA LYS A 213 -16.45 -18.11 -10.79
C LYS A 213 -16.19 -18.82 -9.47
N SER A 214 -16.01 -20.15 -9.50
CA SER A 214 -15.74 -20.95 -8.30
C SER A 214 -14.43 -20.54 -7.63
N MET A 215 -13.37 -20.28 -8.41
CA MET A 215 -12.10 -19.78 -7.90
C MET A 215 -12.23 -18.40 -7.25
N ALA A 216 -12.97 -17.50 -7.88
CA ALA A 216 -13.20 -16.15 -7.34
C ALA A 216 -14.04 -16.18 -6.07
N ILE A 217 -15.08 -17.02 -6.01
CA ILE A 217 -15.87 -17.24 -4.80
C ILE A 217 -15.00 -17.83 -3.70
N ALA A 218 -14.23 -18.89 -3.97
CA ALA A 218 -13.36 -19.51 -2.97
C ALA A 218 -12.33 -18.53 -2.42
N LYS A 219 -11.77 -17.65 -3.26
CA LYS A 219 -10.85 -16.61 -2.81
C LYS A 219 -11.53 -15.59 -1.91
N LEU A 220 -12.68 -15.05 -2.32
CA LEU A 220 -13.42 -14.11 -1.50
C LEU A 220 -13.86 -14.78 -0.20
N GLU A 221 -14.49 -15.96 -0.22
CA GLU A 221 -14.90 -16.67 0.98
C GLU A 221 -13.74 -17.03 1.93
N GLY A 222 -12.54 -17.28 1.39
CA GLY A 222 -11.33 -17.52 2.17
C GLY A 222 -10.59 -16.26 2.63
N LEU A 223 -11.01 -15.07 2.21
CA LEU A 223 -10.35 -13.81 2.57
C LEU A 223 -10.58 -13.48 4.04
N GLN A 224 -9.50 -13.16 4.75
CA GLN A 224 -9.59 -12.76 6.15
C GLN A 224 -9.63 -11.24 6.28
N THR A 225 -10.49 -10.74 7.17
CA THR A 225 -10.44 -9.34 7.62
C THR A 225 -9.86 -9.28 9.03
N VAL A 226 -8.81 -8.50 9.20
CA VAL A 226 -8.06 -8.37 10.45
C VAL A 226 -8.13 -6.92 10.92
N LEU A 227 -8.76 -6.69 12.07
CA LEU A 227 -8.58 -5.43 12.80
C LEU A 227 -7.18 -5.45 13.42
N TRP A 228 -6.31 -4.58 12.92
CA TRP A 228 -4.90 -4.58 13.29
C TRP A 228 -4.63 -3.67 14.51
N PRO A 229 -3.91 -4.15 15.53
CA PRO A 229 -3.32 -5.48 15.67
C PRO A 229 -4.31 -6.56 16.13
N ARG A 230 -4.02 -7.82 15.78
CA ARG A 230 -4.77 -8.98 16.30
C ARG A 230 -4.77 -8.99 17.83
N HIS A 231 -5.82 -9.57 18.41
CA HIS A 231 -5.97 -9.67 19.86
C HIS A 231 -4.76 -10.34 20.56
N GLU A 232 -4.11 -11.30 19.89
CA GLU A 232 -2.91 -11.99 20.37
C GLU A 232 -1.72 -11.06 20.65
N PHE A 233 -1.67 -9.90 19.98
CA PHE A 233 -0.62 -8.89 20.19
C PHE A 233 -1.00 -7.82 21.23
N LEU A 234 -2.16 -7.94 21.88
CA LEU A 234 -2.63 -6.95 22.86
C LEU A 234 -2.25 -7.33 24.30
N THR A 235 -1.39 -8.33 24.50
CA THR A 235 -0.92 -8.74 25.82
C THR A 235 0.49 -8.25 26.09
N GLU A 236 0.79 -7.97 27.37
CA GLU A 236 2.12 -7.55 27.79
C GLU A 236 3.18 -8.61 27.48
N ASP A 237 2.86 -9.90 27.67
CA ASP A 237 3.77 -11.02 27.39
C ASP A 237 4.17 -11.07 25.91
N SER A 238 3.19 -10.98 25.00
CA SER A 238 3.44 -11.03 23.55
C SER A 238 4.27 -9.83 23.09
N LEU A 239 3.95 -8.62 23.56
CA LEU A 239 4.72 -7.42 23.23
C LEU A 239 6.14 -7.49 23.81
N SER A 240 6.27 -7.94 25.06
CA SER A 240 7.56 -8.10 25.72
C SER A 240 8.44 -9.10 25.00
N ASP A 241 7.89 -10.21 24.48
CA ASP A 241 8.64 -11.19 23.71
C ASP A 241 9.23 -10.60 22.42
N ILE A 242 8.43 -9.84 21.68
CA ILE A 242 8.85 -9.17 20.43
C ILE A 242 9.95 -8.15 20.70
N TYR A 243 9.75 -7.29 21.71
CA TYR A 243 10.62 -6.15 21.98
C TYR A 243 11.77 -6.45 22.95
N ARG A 244 11.88 -7.68 23.50
CA ARG A 244 12.93 -8.06 24.48
C ARG A 244 14.36 -7.78 23.99
N SER A 245 14.60 -7.94 22.69
CA SER A 245 15.93 -7.78 22.08
C SER A 245 16.23 -6.35 21.63
N PHE A 246 15.26 -5.44 21.77
CA PHE A 246 15.41 -4.05 21.36
C PHE A 246 16.24 -3.28 22.39
N PRO A 247 16.96 -2.23 21.98
CA PRO A 247 17.79 -1.46 22.91
C PRO A 247 16.92 -0.63 23.86
N ASP A 248 17.17 -0.72 25.17
CA ASP A 248 16.57 0.19 26.16
C ASP A 248 17.30 1.55 26.23
N ASN A 249 18.57 1.56 25.82
CA ASN A 249 19.41 2.77 25.76
C ASN A 249 20.49 2.63 24.67
N ALA A 250 21.10 3.76 24.31
CA ALA A 250 22.18 3.83 23.33
C ALA A 250 23.04 5.09 23.55
N SER A 251 24.26 5.09 22.99
CA SER A 251 25.16 6.25 23.08
C SER A 251 24.74 7.43 22.19
N SER A 252 23.93 7.16 21.16
CA SER A 252 23.39 8.17 20.23
C SER A 252 22.07 7.67 19.63
N PHE A 253 21.30 8.57 19.01
CA PHE A 253 20.10 8.19 18.25
C PHE A 253 20.43 7.24 17.09
N SER A 254 21.53 7.47 16.38
CA SER A 254 21.99 6.61 15.29
C SER A 254 22.35 5.20 15.75
N ASP A 255 23.00 5.05 16.91
CA ASP A 255 23.26 3.75 17.53
C ASP A 255 21.95 3.06 17.95
N TYR A 256 21.05 3.81 18.61
CA TYR A 256 19.73 3.31 19.00
C TYR A 256 18.95 2.78 17.79
N TRP A 257 18.88 3.58 16.73
CA TRP A 257 18.17 3.25 15.50
C TRP A 257 18.77 2.02 14.85
N LEU A 258 20.10 1.95 14.71
CA LEU A 258 20.76 0.80 14.07
C LEU A 258 20.50 -0.49 14.84
N ARG A 259 20.65 -0.46 16.17
CA ARG A 259 20.39 -1.62 17.05
C ARG A 259 18.92 -2.03 17.02
N THR A 260 18.00 -1.07 17.00
CA THR A 260 16.56 -1.31 16.83
C THR A 260 16.26 -2.01 15.50
N ARG A 261 16.83 -1.53 14.38
CA ARG A 261 16.63 -2.14 13.06
C ARG A 261 17.22 -3.54 12.97
N GLN A 262 18.36 -3.78 13.61
CA GLN A 262 18.96 -5.12 13.71
C GLN A 262 18.10 -6.07 14.54
N ALA A 263 17.59 -5.63 15.69
CA ALA A 263 16.70 -6.42 16.54
C ALA A 263 15.41 -6.80 15.80
N LEU A 264 14.74 -5.84 15.17
CA LEU A 264 13.54 -6.08 14.35
C LEU A 264 13.82 -7.08 13.23
N ARG A 265 14.93 -6.89 12.50
CA ARG A 265 15.34 -7.78 11.41
C ARG A 265 15.54 -9.21 11.90
N ASN A 266 16.31 -9.38 12.98
CA ASN A 266 16.57 -10.69 13.56
C ASN A 266 15.28 -11.35 14.03
N TYR A 267 14.39 -10.60 14.69
CA TYR A 267 13.09 -11.10 15.13
C TYR A 267 12.24 -11.59 13.95
N THR A 268 12.10 -10.78 12.90
CA THR A 268 11.33 -11.16 11.71
C THR A 268 11.89 -12.42 11.06
N ALA A 269 13.21 -12.50 10.90
CA ALA A 269 13.80 -13.66 10.25
C ALA A 269 13.74 -14.95 11.08
N GLN A 270 13.64 -14.86 12.41
CA GLN A 270 13.35 -16.01 13.30
C GLN A 270 11.86 -16.38 13.33
N ASN A 271 10.98 -15.46 12.91
CA ASN A 271 9.53 -15.61 12.93
C ASN A 271 8.92 -15.31 11.55
N PRO A 272 9.24 -16.09 10.51
CA PRO A 272 8.80 -15.83 9.14
C PRO A 272 7.27 -15.81 8.98
N GLN A 273 6.56 -16.60 9.77
CA GLN A 273 5.09 -16.64 9.80
C GLN A 273 4.46 -15.33 10.29
N LEU A 274 5.14 -14.61 11.19
CA LEU A 274 4.72 -13.30 11.66
C LEU A 274 5.20 -12.20 10.72
N THR A 275 6.29 -12.43 10.00
CA THR A 275 6.92 -11.41 9.13
C THR A 275 5.98 -10.91 8.06
N SER A 276 5.24 -11.79 7.40
CA SER A 276 4.29 -11.40 6.35
C SER A 276 3.16 -10.51 6.89
N GLU A 277 2.66 -10.80 8.09
CA GLU A 277 1.66 -10.00 8.78
C GLU A 277 2.25 -8.67 9.28
N LEU A 278 3.45 -8.70 9.86
CA LEU A 278 4.16 -7.52 10.34
C LEU A 278 4.58 -6.57 9.20
N LEU A 279 4.90 -7.10 8.01
CA LEU A 279 5.24 -6.31 6.82
C LEU A 279 4.02 -5.89 6.00
N GLY A 280 2.97 -6.72 5.99
CA GLY A 280 1.75 -6.51 5.22
C GLY A 280 0.70 -5.67 5.95
N ALA A 281 0.76 -5.63 7.28
CA ALA A 281 -0.11 -4.79 8.09
C ALA A 281 0.16 -3.30 7.79
N PRO A 282 -0.88 -2.44 7.88
CA PRO A 282 -0.72 -1.03 7.66
C PRO A 282 0.21 -0.44 8.72
N GLY A 283 1.39 0.00 8.28
CA GLY A 283 2.42 0.63 9.10
C GLY A 283 2.88 1.93 8.47
N GLY A 284 2.72 3.05 9.18
CA GLY A 284 2.95 4.38 8.66
C GLY A 284 1.69 5.06 8.12
N TYR A 285 1.71 6.39 8.14
CA TYR A 285 0.60 7.33 7.88
C TYR A 285 -0.20 7.17 6.57
N ASP A 286 0.23 6.35 5.60
CA ASP A 286 -0.31 6.39 4.22
C ASP A 286 -1.31 5.29 3.85
N GLN A 287 -1.39 4.19 4.60
CA GLN A 287 -2.37 3.13 4.37
C GLN A 287 -3.11 2.83 5.67
N ILE A 288 -4.39 3.17 5.70
CA ILE A 288 -5.29 2.92 6.83
C ILE A 288 -5.93 1.53 6.69
N ILE A 289 -6.10 1.05 5.46
CA ILE A 289 -6.57 -0.30 5.14
C ILE A 289 -5.69 -0.84 4.02
N SER A 290 -5.27 -2.09 4.11
CA SER A 290 -4.42 -2.74 3.11
C SER A 290 -4.89 -4.17 2.82
N TYR A 291 -5.03 -4.52 1.54
CA TYR A 291 -5.17 -5.91 1.10
C TYR A 291 -3.80 -6.47 0.69
N VAL A 292 -3.47 -7.65 1.23
CA VAL A 292 -2.22 -8.36 0.98
C VAL A 292 -2.52 -9.65 0.21
N HIS A 293 -2.15 -9.66 -1.08
CA HIS A 293 -2.46 -10.75 -2.01
C HIS A 293 -1.95 -12.12 -1.51
N VAL A 294 -0.69 -12.18 -1.06
CA VAL A 294 -0.04 -13.43 -0.62
C VAL A 294 -0.60 -13.99 0.69
N LEU A 295 -1.32 -13.18 1.46
CA LEU A 295 -2.01 -13.62 2.67
C LEU A 295 -3.50 -13.83 2.44
N ASN A 296 -4.00 -13.43 1.27
CA ASN A 296 -5.43 -13.24 1.02
C ASN A 296 -6.13 -12.56 2.22
N THR A 297 -5.51 -11.51 2.77
CA THR A 297 -5.92 -10.88 4.02
C THR A 297 -6.01 -9.39 3.84
N GLU A 298 -7.10 -8.82 4.35
CA GLU A 298 -7.31 -7.38 4.45
C GLU A 298 -7.11 -6.93 5.89
N PHE A 299 -6.17 -6.02 6.10
CA PHE A 299 -5.90 -5.42 7.39
C PHE A 299 -6.56 -4.05 7.48
N VAL A 300 -7.33 -3.85 8.54
CA VAL A 300 -7.98 -2.58 8.86
C VAL A 300 -7.26 -1.99 10.08
N SER A 301 -6.52 -0.91 9.88
CA SER A 301 -5.89 -0.16 10.98
C SER A 301 -6.96 0.49 11.84
N MET A 302 -6.66 0.66 13.12
CA MET A 302 -7.46 1.46 14.03
C MET A 302 -7.62 2.91 13.63
N ALA A 303 -6.67 3.46 12.86
CA ALA A 303 -6.81 4.80 12.28
C ALA A 303 -8.05 4.90 11.36
N ALA A 304 -8.60 3.76 10.89
CA ALA A 304 -9.84 3.71 10.12
C ALA A 304 -11.07 4.10 10.94
N LEU A 305 -10.96 4.07 12.28
CA LEU A 305 -12.03 4.41 13.21
C LEU A 305 -12.02 5.88 13.61
N ALA A 306 -11.33 6.70 12.84
CA ALA A 306 -11.34 8.14 12.99
C ALA A 306 -12.11 8.81 11.84
N SER A 307 -12.63 10.00 12.13
CA SER A 307 -13.12 10.90 11.10
C SER A 307 -12.02 11.20 10.05
N PRO A 308 -12.34 11.26 8.75
CA PRO A 308 -13.70 11.26 8.19
C PRO A 308 -14.23 9.88 7.77
N LEU A 309 -13.53 8.79 8.09
CA LEU A 309 -13.91 7.44 7.66
C LEU A 309 -15.00 6.84 8.55
N PHE A 310 -14.91 7.08 9.85
CA PHE A 310 -15.84 6.54 10.84
C PHE A 310 -16.34 7.64 11.79
N TYR A 311 -17.61 7.51 12.17
CA TYR A 311 -18.26 8.35 13.17
C TYR A 311 -19.14 7.42 14.02
N GLU A 312 -18.89 7.34 15.32
CA GLU A 312 -19.65 6.47 16.22
C GLU A 312 -21.17 6.67 16.11
N SER A 313 -21.61 7.93 15.97
CA SER A 313 -23.01 8.31 15.81
C SER A 313 -23.41 8.58 14.35
N GLY A 314 -22.63 8.11 13.37
CA GLY A 314 -22.87 8.35 11.95
C GLY A 314 -24.09 7.59 11.40
N THR A 315 -24.71 8.08 10.34
CA THR A 315 -25.74 7.31 9.64
C THR A 315 -25.09 6.15 8.86
N GLN A 316 -25.90 5.14 8.48
CA GLN A 316 -25.42 4.05 7.63
C GLN A 316 -24.80 4.59 6.32
N ALA A 317 -25.35 5.66 5.76
CA ALA A 317 -24.78 6.30 4.58
C ALA A 317 -23.37 6.83 4.85
N MET A 318 -23.16 7.49 5.99
CA MET A 318 -21.83 7.99 6.37
C MET A 318 -20.82 6.86 6.58
N LEU A 319 -21.25 5.77 7.21
CA LEU A 319 -20.38 4.66 7.59
C LEU A 319 -20.01 3.79 6.38
N TYR A 320 -20.98 3.45 5.53
CA TYR A 320 -20.70 2.73 4.28
C TYR A 320 -20.00 3.62 3.25
N GLY A 321 -20.32 4.91 3.20
CA GLY A 321 -19.65 5.87 2.33
C GLY A 321 -18.20 6.10 2.76
N GLY A 322 -17.94 6.33 4.05
CA GLY A 322 -16.59 6.52 4.58
C GLY A 322 -15.78 5.22 4.66
N LEU A 323 -15.91 4.51 5.78
CA LEU A 323 -15.16 3.28 6.08
C LEU A 323 -15.48 2.17 5.08
N GLY A 324 -16.76 1.97 4.76
CA GLY A 324 -17.19 0.89 3.87
C GLY A 324 -16.61 1.00 2.46
N TYR A 325 -16.55 2.19 1.89
CA TYR A 325 -15.93 2.40 0.59
C TYR A 325 -14.41 2.17 0.65
N GLN A 326 -13.71 2.65 1.69
CA GLN A 326 -12.27 2.41 1.82
C GLN A 326 -11.93 0.92 1.98
N TYR A 327 -12.74 0.19 2.75
CA TYR A 327 -12.65 -1.26 2.86
C TYR A 327 -12.90 -1.93 1.50
N ALA A 328 -14.00 -1.59 0.82
CA ALA A 328 -14.30 -2.12 -0.50
C ALA A 328 -13.18 -1.89 -1.53
N ARG A 329 -12.47 -0.74 -1.46
CA ARG A 329 -11.32 -0.43 -2.34
C ARG A 329 -10.17 -1.41 -2.18
N GLN A 330 -9.93 -1.92 -0.97
CA GLN A 330 -8.91 -2.94 -0.76
C GLN A 330 -9.46 -4.33 -1.06
N LEU A 331 -10.68 -4.64 -0.65
CA LEU A 331 -11.33 -5.92 -0.93
C LEU A 331 -11.36 -6.27 -2.43
N VAL A 332 -11.73 -5.33 -3.30
CA VAL A 332 -11.79 -5.60 -4.74
C VAL A 332 -10.40 -5.82 -5.37
N ARG A 333 -9.30 -5.49 -4.69
CA ARG A 333 -7.94 -5.83 -5.15
C ARG A 333 -7.68 -7.33 -5.15
N ALA A 334 -8.47 -8.13 -4.42
CA ALA A 334 -8.49 -9.57 -4.59
C ALA A 334 -8.79 -10.00 -6.03
N LEU A 335 -9.43 -9.13 -6.82
CA LEU A 335 -9.87 -9.31 -8.21
C LEU A 335 -9.18 -8.35 -9.19
N ASP A 336 -8.13 -7.62 -8.79
CA ASP A 336 -7.34 -6.79 -9.72
C ASP A 336 -6.43 -7.66 -10.60
N SER A 337 -5.65 -7.05 -11.50
CA SER A 337 -4.76 -7.78 -12.41
C SER A 337 -3.79 -8.72 -11.69
N THR A 338 -3.33 -8.34 -10.49
CA THR A 338 -2.49 -9.18 -9.64
C THR A 338 -3.34 -10.16 -8.85
N GLY A 339 -4.47 -9.69 -8.32
CA GLY A 339 -5.50 -10.43 -7.63
C GLY A 339 -5.83 -11.71 -8.37
N VAL A 340 -6.26 -11.62 -9.64
CA VAL A 340 -6.67 -12.76 -10.46
C VAL A 340 -5.55 -13.77 -10.80
N THR A 341 -4.33 -13.55 -10.31
CA THR A 341 -3.21 -14.49 -10.47
C THR A 341 -2.87 -15.26 -9.18
N VAL A 342 -3.57 -14.97 -8.08
CA VAL A 342 -3.29 -15.51 -6.75
C VAL A 342 -4.53 -16.17 -6.17
N ASP A 343 -4.50 -17.44 -5.79
CA ASP A 343 -5.66 -18.15 -5.24
C ASP A 343 -6.02 -17.75 -3.79
N ALA A 344 -6.98 -18.46 -3.21
CA ALA A 344 -7.46 -18.28 -1.85
C ALA A 344 -6.38 -18.49 -0.77
N TYR A 345 -5.31 -19.21 -1.10
CA TYR A 345 -4.21 -19.57 -0.20
C TYR A 345 -2.97 -18.68 -0.41
N GLY A 346 -3.06 -17.64 -1.25
CA GLY A 346 -1.93 -16.78 -1.55
C GLY A 346 -0.95 -17.38 -2.57
N SER A 347 -1.29 -18.50 -3.21
CA SER A 347 -0.44 -19.17 -4.19
C SER A 347 -0.69 -18.64 -5.60
N ILE A 348 0.37 -18.44 -6.38
CA ILE A 348 0.25 -18.01 -7.78
C ILE A 348 -0.31 -19.15 -8.62
N VAL A 349 -1.40 -18.87 -9.34
CA VAL A 349 -2.08 -19.81 -10.25
C VAL A 349 -2.11 -19.22 -11.65
N PRO A 350 -1.44 -19.85 -12.64
CA PRO A 350 -1.35 -19.32 -14.00
C PRO A 350 -2.69 -19.22 -14.75
N GLN A 351 -3.73 -19.92 -14.30
CA GLN A 351 -5.00 -20.07 -15.01
C GLN A 351 -6.22 -19.99 -14.07
N TRP A 352 -6.32 -18.93 -13.26
CA TRP A 352 -7.57 -18.66 -12.56
C TRP A 352 -8.66 -18.30 -13.58
N LEU A 353 -8.44 -17.29 -14.42
CA LEU A 353 -9.37 -16.92 -15.49
C LEU A 353 -9.19 -17.84 -16.69
N SER A 354 -10.20 -18.65 -17.00
CA SER A 354 -10.20 -19.57 -18.16
C SER A 354 -11.17 -19.12 -19.26
N GLY A 355 -10.91 -19.57 -20.49
CA GLY A 355 -11.88 -19.49 -21.59
C GLY A 355 -12.37 -18.08 -21.88
N SER A 356 -13.69 -17.93 -22.00
CA SER A 356 -14.33 -16.63 -22.26
C SER A 356 -14.17 -15.63 -21.11
N SER A 357 -14.06 -16.12 -19.86
CA SER A 357 -13.90 -15.26 -18.67
C SER A 357 -12.63 -14.42 -18.71
N ALA A 358 -11.54 -14.95 -19.27
CA ALA A 358 -10.30 -14.17 -19.42
C ALA A 358 -10.49 -13.01 -20.41
N ALA A 359 -11.13 -13.27 -21.56
CA ALA A 359 -11.41 -12.24 -22.55
C ALA A 359 -12.36 -11.17 -22.01
N ASP A 360 -13.42 -11.57 -21.31
CA ASP A 360 -14.39 -10.66 -20.72
C ASP A 360 -13.81 -9.84 -19.57
N TYR A 361 -12.96 -10.43 -18.73
CA TYR A 361 -12.21 -9.70 -17.70
C TYR A 361 -11.39 -8.58 -18.31
N TRP A 362 -10.54 -8.88 -19.31
CA TRP A 362 -9.70 -7.87 -19.94
C TRP A 362 -10.49 -6.82 -20.71
N LYS A 363 -11.64 -7.20 -21.29
CA LYS A 363 -12.57 -6.24 -21.90
C LYS A 363 -13.11 -5.24 -20.86
N ARG A 364 -13.45 -5.71 -19.66
CA ARG A 364 -13.93 -4.85 -18.56
C ARG A 364 -12.82 -3.97 -18.02
N VAL A 365 -11.63 -4.51 -17.77
CA VAL A 365 -10.45 -3.73 -17.36
C VAL A 365 -10.12 -2.66 -18.41
N LYS A 366 -10.17 -2.99 -19.70
CA LYS A 366 -9.97 -2.03 -20.78
C LYS A 366 -11.03 -0.94 -20.82
N CYS A 367 -12.30 -1.29 -20.58
CA CYS A 367 -13.39 -0.30 -20.47
C CYS A 367 -13.10 0.67 -19.33
N LEU A 368 -12.77 0.15 -18.14
CA LEU A 368 -12.38 0.96 -16.99
C LEU A 368 -11.22 1.91 -17.33
N GLY A 369 -10.16 1.41 -17.95
CA GLY A 369 -9.01 2.22 -18.38
C GLY A 369 -9.34 3.28 -19.44
N ALA A 370 -10.43 3.12 -20.21
CA ALA A 370 -10.90 4.15 -21.13
C ALA A 370 -11.60 5.31 -20.41
N VAL A 371 -12.08 5.10 -19.19
CA VAL A 371 -12.56 6.18 -18.30
C VAL A 371 -11.37 6.90 -17.68
N ASP A 372 -10.50 6.14 -16.99
CA ASP A 372 -9.27 6.60 -16.36
C ASP A 372 -8.37 5.38 -16.08
N GLU A 373 -7.07 5.48 -16.40
CA GLU A 373 -6.12 4.35 -16.30
C GLU A 373 -6.01 3.79 -14.87
N ASP A 374 -6.25 4.63 -13.85
CA ASP A 374 -6.16 4.30 -12.43
C ASP A 374 -7.54 4.22 -11.76
N ILE A 375 -8.62 3.98 -12.51
CA ILE A 375 -9.98 3.91 -11.94
C ILE A 375 -10.22 2.64 -11.13
N PHE A 376 -9.42 1.59 -11.33
CA PHE A 376 -9.41 0.42 -10.46
C PHE A 376 -8.46 0.70 -9.27
N PRO A 377 -8.87 0.53 -8.00
CA PRO A 377 -10.07 -0.18 -7.52
C PRO A 377 -11.32 0.68 -7.29
N ASP A 378 -11.24 1.99 -7.53
CA ASP A 378 -12.23 2.98 -7.08
C ASP A 378 -13.66 2.72 -7.59
N LEU A 379 -13.87 2.51 -8.91
CA LEU A 379 -15.23 2.33 -9.44
C LEU A 379 -15.88 1.00 -9.00
N PRO A 380 -15.24 -0.18 -9.12
CA PRO A 380 -15.80 -1.43 -8.61
C PRO A 380 -16.08 -1.38 -7.10
N ALA A 381 -15.19 -0.76 -6.32
CA ALA A 381 -15.38 -0.61 -4.88
C ALA A 381 -16.57 0.29 -4.54
N LEU A 382 -16.78 1.37 -5.31
CA LEU A 382 -17.92 2.27 -5.12
C LEU A 382 -19.23 1.54 -5.41
N GLU A 383 -19.28 0.77 -6.50
CA GLU A 383 -20.43 -0.10 -6.82
C GLU A 383 -20.70 -1.09 -5.67
N LEU A 384 -19.67 -1.77 -5.19
CA LEU A 384 -19.77 -2.75 -4.11
C LEU A 384 -20.27 -2.12 -2.80
N ALA A 385 -19.63 -1.04 -2.35
CA ALA A 385 -19.99 -0.36 -1.10
C ALA A 385 -21.40 0.23 -1.15
N TYR A 386 -21.79 0.82 -2.29
CA TYR A 386 -23.14 1.36 -2.49
C TYR A 386 -24.20 0.25 -2.45
N LEU A 387 -23.97 -0.88 -3.12
CA LEU A 387 -24.91 -2.00 -3.10
C LEU A 387 -25.00 -2.66 -1.72
N ALA A 388 -23.90 -2.68 -0.95
CA ALA A 388 -23.91 -3.14 0.44
C ALA A 388 -24.71 -2.17 1.33
N TYR A 389 -24.51 -0.86 1.17
CA TYR A 389 -25.28 0.19 1.84
C TYR A 389 -26.79 0.07 1.59
N ILE A 390 -27.21 -0.09 0.33
CA ILE A 390 -28.63 -0.29 -0.01
C ILE A 390 -29.19 -1.58 0.62
N SER A 391 -28.36 -2.62 0.77
CA SER A 391 -28.78 -3.87 1.42
C SER A 391 -28.92 -3.72 2.94
N ALA A 392 -28.08 -2.88 3.56
CA ALA A 392 -28.09 -2.62 5.01
C ALA A 392 -29.18 -1.63 5.46
N THR A 393 -29.60 -0.71 4.58
CA THR A 393 -30.56 0.38 4.89
C THR A 393 -32.03 -0.03 4.91
N GLN A 394 -32.33 -1.33 4.95
CA GLN A 394 -33.69 -1.79 5.26
C GLN A 394 -34.17 -1.37 6.67
N MET A 395 -33.28 -0.79 7.50
CA MET A 395 -33.60 -0.16 8.78
C MET A 395 -33.41 1.38 8.70
N GLN A 396 -34.47 2.16 8.91
CA GLN A 396 -34.42 3.62 8.92
C GLN A 396 -33.62 4.14 10.12
N GLY A 397 -32.52 4.85 9.86
CA GLY A 397 -31.73 5.56 10.86
C GLY A 397 -32.08 7.05 10.98
N PRO A 398 -31.55 7.76 11.99
CA PRO A 398 -31.75 9.19 12.14
C PRO A 398 -31.11 9.96 10.98
N LYS A 399 -31.83 10.94 10.41
CA LYS A 399 -31.28 11.85 9.39
C LYS A 399 -30.46 12.94 10.06
N LEU A 400 -29.14 12.92 9.88
CA LEU A 400 -28.23 13.93 10.44
C LEU A 400 -28.11 15.20 9.59
N PHE A 401 -28.41 15.11 8.28
CA PHE A 401 -28.31 16.23 7.34
C PHE A 401 -29.66 16.52 6.68
N PRO A 402 -30.50 17.41 7.24
CA PRO A 402 -31.86 17.63 6.75
C PRO A 402 -31.95 18.11 5.29
N SER A 403 -30.90 18.75 4.78
CA SER A 403 -30.83 19.30 3.42
C SER A 403 -30.28 18.33 2.38
N LYS A 404 -29.93 17.09 2.77
CA LYS A 404 -29.36 16.06 1.89
C LYS A 404 -30.10 14.74 2.04
N THR A 405 -30.20 13.99 0.97
CA THR A 405 -30.66 12.59 1.04
C THR A 405 -29.54 11.71 1.60
N GLU A 406 -29.89 10.56 2.18
CA GLU A 406 -28.88 9.61 2.67
C GLU A 406 -27.99 9.10 1.51
N GLU A 407 -28.52 8.95 0.29
CA GLU A 407 -27.72 8.63 -0.89
C GLU A 407 -26.68 9.73 -1.21
N GLN A 408 -27.08 11.00 -1.12
CA GLN A 408 -26.13 12.11 -1.28
C GLN A 408 -25.06 12.10 -0.18
N VAL A 409 -25.45 11.81 1.06
CA VAL A 409 -24.51 11.69 2.20
C VAL A 409 -23.52 10.55 1.99
N PHE A 410 -23.96 9.41 1.43
CA PHE A 410 -23.08 8.29 1.08
C PHE A 410 -21.97 8.75 0.12
N PHE A 411 -22.33 9.40 -0.99
CA PHE A 411 -21.33 9.85 -1.97
C PHE A 411 -20.42 10.97 -1.42
N MET A 412 -20.98 11.87 -0.62
CA MET A 412 -20.19 12.92 0.04
C MET A 412 -19.14 12.33 0.98
N THR A 413 -19.52 11.36 1.81
CA THR A 413 -18.60 10.71 2.76
C THR A 413 -17.58 9.81 2.07
N ALA A 414 -17.96 9.15 0.97
CA ALA A 414 -17.03 8.44 0.10
C ALA A 414 -15.90 9.33 -0.42
N CYS A 415 -16.20 10.54 -0.86
CA CYS A 415 -15.16 11.49 -1.28
C CYS A 415 -14.36 12.07 -0.12
N LEU A 416 -15.00 12.37 1.02
CA LEU A 416 -14.30 12.95 2.19
C LEU A 416 -13.15 12.04 2.67
N GLY A 417 -13.35 10.72 2.62
CA GLY A 417 -12.30 9.75 2.92
C GLY A 417 -11.11 9.74 1.94
N MET A 418 -11.25 10.38 0.77
CA MET A 418 -10.21 10.48 -0.26
C MET A 418 -9.57 11.88 -0.33
N CYS A 419 -10.01 12.84 0.50
CA CYS A 419 -9.46 14.18 0.51
C CYS A 419 -8.00 14.16 1.00
N LYS A 420 -7.08 14.67 0.16
CA LYS A 420 -5.67 14.87 0.49
C LYS A 420 -5.33 16.36 0.39
N HIS A 421 -4.39 16.81 1.23
CA HIS A 421 -3.98 18.23 1.32
C HIS A 421 -3.25 18.76 0.06
N GLN A 422 -2.97 17.91 -0.93
CA GLN A 422 -2.43 18.32 -2.24
C GLN A 422 -3.56 18.84 -3.14
N ARG A 423 -3.62 20.17 -3.32
CA ARG A 423 -4.54 20.83 -4.27
C ARG A 423 -4.42 20.19 -5.66
N GLY A 424 -5.55 19.74 -6.23
CA GLY A 424 -5.69 19.30 -7.63
C GLY A 424 -5.56 17.78 -7.92
N ARG A 425 -4.94 16.98 -7.04
CA ARG A 425 -4.89 15.50 -7.20
C ARG A 425 -6.06 14.78 -6.51
N SER A 426 -6.51 15.28 -5.36
CA SER A 426 -7.62 14.67 -4.59
C SER A 426 -8.98 14.80 -5.29
N GLU A 427 -9.25 15.95 -5.91
CA GLU A 427 -10.46 16.20 -6.71
C GLU A 427 -10.59 15.20 -7.87
N LYS A 428 -9.49 14.96 -8.59
CA LYS A 428 -9.45 13.95 -9.66
C LYS A 428 -9.70 12.54 -9.13
N SER A 429 -9.25 12.23 -7.91
CA SER A 429 -9.31 10.86 -7.42
C SER A 429 -10.69 10.38 -6.99
N CYS A 430 -11.54 11.25 -6.43
CA CYS A 430 -12.92 10.85 -6.15
C CYS A 430 -13.80 10.94 -7.40
N ASN A 431 -13.66 12.04 -8.16
CA ASN A 431 -14.53 12.31 -9.29
C ASN A 431 -14.43 11.22 -10.37
N LYS A 432 -13.25 10.63 -10.60
CA LYS A 432 -13.08 9.57 -11.61
C LYS A 432 -14.03 8.39 -11.43
N ALA A 433 -14.29 7.94 -10.20
CA ALA A 433 -15.28 6.89 -9.94
C ALA A 433 -16.72 7.41 -10.02
N LEU A 434 -17.01 8.59 -9.45
CA LEU A 434 -18.36 9.15 -9.41
C LEU A 434 -18.92 9.47 -10.80
N VAL A 435 -18.07 10.03 -11.69
CA VAL A 435 -18.41 10.39 -13.08
C VAL A 435 -18.94 9.17 -13.85
N ALA A 436 -18.37 7.99 -13.61
CA ALA A 436 -18.77 6.73 -14.24
C ALA A 436 -19.85 5.96 -13.46
N PHE A 437 -20.31 6.45 -12.31
CA PHE A 437 -21.24 5.76 -11.45
C PHE A 437 -22.66 6.34 -11.53
N ARG A 438 -23.54 5.66 -12.28
CA ARG A 438 -24.91 6.13 -12.54
C ARG A 438 -25.73 6.50 -11.28
N PRO A 439 -25.71 5.72 -10.17
CA PRO A 439 -26.46 6.10 -8.97
C PRO A 439 -26.05 7.45 -8.38
N PHE A 440 -24.79 7.87 -8.56
CA PHE A 440 -24.36 9.22 -8.18
C PHE A 440 -25.05 10.29 -9.03
N ALA A 441 -25.02 10.14 -10.36
CA ALA A 441 -25.69 11.08 -11.27
C ALA A 441 -27.20 11.17 -11.01
N GLU A 442 -27.84 10.08 -10.59
CA GLU A 442 -29.25 10.07 -10.20
C GLU A 442 -29.49 10.79 -8.87
N ALA A 443 -28.68 10.52 -7.85
CA ALA A 443 -28.77 11.15 -6.53
C ALA A 443 -28.54 12.68 -6.55
N PHE A 444 -27.73 13.17 -7.50
CA PHE A 444 -27.44 14.60 -7.69
C PHE A 444 -28.14 15.23 -8.90
N GLN A 445 -28.99 14.48 -9.60
CA GLN A 445 -29.74 14.94 -10.77
C GLN A 445 -28.84 15.55 -11.87
N CYS A 446 -27.70 14.92 -12.14
CA CYS A 446 -26.76 15.36 -13.18
C CYS A 446 -27.38 15.15 -14.57
N ASP A 447 -27.53 16.24 -15.32
CA ASP A 447 -27.98 16.20 -16.72
C ASP A 447 -26.97 15.52 -17.65
N SER A 448 -27.37 15.23 -18.89
CA SER A 448 -26.51 14.57 -19.89
C SER A 448 -25.35 15.43 -20.40
N SER A 449 -25.37 16.74 -20.16
CA SER A 449 -24.29 17.67 -20.50
C SER A 449 -23.30 17.89 -19.35
N SER A 450 -23.60 17.35 -18.16
CA SER A 450 -22.78 17.51 -16.98
C SER A 450 -21.44 16.77 -17.12
N GLU A 451 -20.34 17.43 -16.74
CA GLU A 451 -19.02 16.80 -16.65
C GLU A 451 -18.99 15.63 -15.65
N MET A 452 -19.93 15.60 -14.70
CA MET A 452 -20.06 14.55 -13.69
C MET A 452 -20.91 13.36 -14.14
N ARG A 453 -21.07 13.18 -15.46
CA ARG A 453 -21.82 12.06 -16.05
C ARG A 453 -21.13 11.51 -17.29
N PHE A 454 -20.53 10.34 -17.15
CA PHE A 454 -19.95 9.61 -18.27
C PHE A 454 -21.03 8.84 -19.05
N PRO A 455 -21.05 8.91 -20.40
CA PRO A 455 -22.09 8.28 -21.20
C PRO A 455 -21.95 6.76 -21.32
N GLU A 456 -20.72 6.24 -21.35
CA GLU A 456 -20.48 4.79 -21.46
C GLU A 456 -20.48 4.12 -20.08
N LYS A 457 -20.92 2.86 -20.03
CA LYS A 457 -20.96 2.09 -18.78
C LYS A 457 -19.87 1.03 -18.79
N CYS A 458 -19.04 1.04 -17.75
CA CYS A 458 -18.03 0.01 -17.52
C CYS A 458 -18.35 -0.78 -16.25
N PRO A 459 -19.40 -1.62 -16.25
CA PRO A 459 -19.69 -2.47 -15.10
C PRO A 459 -18.57 -3.48 -14.90
N PHE A 460 -18.19 -3.74 -13.66
CA PHE A 460 -17.21 -4.78 -13.34
C PHE A 460 -17.91 -6.10 -12.96
N PHE A 461 -18.91 -6.03 -12.09
CA PHE A 461 -19.57 -7.23 -11.57
C PHE A 461 -20.69 -7.79 -12.47
N ARG A 462 -21.31 -6.97 -13.34
CA ARG A 462 -22.49 -7.34 -14.14
C ARG A 462 -22.25 -7.43 -15.63
#